data_AF-A0A651HE97-F1
#
_entry.id   AF-A0A651HE97-F1
#
_cell.length_a   1.000
_cell.length_b   1.000
_cell.length_c   1.000
_cell.angle_alpha   90.00
_cell.angle_beta   90.00
_cell.angle_gamma   90.00
#
_symmetry.space_group_name_H-M   'P 1'
#
loop_
_entity.id
_entity.type
_entity.pdbx_description
1 polymer ?
#
loop_
_entity_poly.entity_id
_entity_poly.type
_entity_poly.pdbx_seq_one_letter_code
_entity_poly.pdbx_strand_id
1 'polypeptide(L)'
;MSSRPGTVVTETARSHPSSQRHRVQSRVALAILETLRTQDLPEEILDDENVTLTLPRRLGLSDVIEAQIRRYRADARLRRRIPEREVVDLFRLVVRRPDSEDVFLEVGRALYSPASAGLRRLLPRKVALSLARARSQRELRRLFGRRLVRSGGKGFILDHAHDLLIRGDPGGDACALVTGFLERVIEEYAGAGGAVLHPRCLARGDEGCRWEFQEAVVKTASA
;
A
#
# COMPACT_ATOMS: atom_id res chain seq x y z
N MET A 1 12.98 3.62 -63.07
CA MET A 1 12.62 2.70 -61.96
C MET A 1 12.74 3.48 -60.67
N SER A 2 11.61 3.82 -60.06
CA SER A 2 11.48 4.78 -58.94
C SER A 2 11.97 4.19 -57.62
N SER A 3 12.94 4.86 -56.99
CA SER A 3 13.26 4.65 -55.57
C SER A 3 12.41 5.59 -54.72
N ARG A 4 11.55 5.02 -53.87
CA ARG A 4 10.76 5.72 -52.85
C ARG A 4 11.63 6.05 -51.63
N PRO A 5 11.54 7.24 -51.02
CA PRO A 5 12.14 7.50 -49.73
C PRO A 5 11.31 6.87 -48.61
N GLY A 6 11.98 6.13 -47.72
CA GLY A 6 11.38 5.53 -46.53
C GLY A 6 11.09 6.58 -45.47
N THR A 7 9.81 6.75 -45.15
CA THR A 7 9.33 7.53 -44.02
C THR A 7 9.75 6.88 -42.71
N VAL A 8 10.64 7.53 -41.96
CA VAL A 8 10.88 7.20 -40.54
C VAL A 8 9.75 7.85 -39.75
N VAL A 9 8.73 7.06 -39.42
CA VAL A 9 7.71 7.47 -38.45
C VAL A 9 8.28 7.24 -37.05
N THR A 10 8.63 8.34 -36.39
CA THR A 10 8.85 8.40 -34.94
C THR A 10 7.61 7.90 -34.20
N GLU A 11 7.73 6.75 -33.54
CA GLU A 11 6.71 6.22 -32.65
C GLU A 11 6.75 6.99 -31.32
N THR A 12 6.02 8.11 -31.30
CA THR A 12 5.75 8.86 -30.07
C THR A 12 4.96 7.96 -29.13
N ALA A 13 5.61 7.49 -28.07
CA ALA A 13 4.98 6.78 -26.97
C ALA A 13 3.76 7.57 -26.46
N ARG A 14 2.56 7.05 -26.74
CA ARG A 14 1.30 7.62 -26.28
C ARG A 14 1.17 7.41 -24.77
N SER A 15 1.51 8.44 -24.01
CA SER A 15 1.20 8.56 -22.59
C SER A 15 -0.31 8.45 -22.39
N HIS A 16 -0.77 7.39 -21.73
CA HIS A 16 -2.20 7.06 -21.59
C HIS A 16 -2.98 8.09 -20.73
N PRO A 17 -4.19 8.53 -21.14
CA PRO A 17 -5.06 9.48 -20.43
C PRO A 17 -5.83 8.88 -19.21
N SER A 18 -5.50 7.66 -18.76
CA SER A 18 -6.25 6.94 -17.71
C SER A 18 -6.00 7.47 -16.30
N SER A 19 -4.82 8.04 -16.02
CA SER A 19 -4.44 8.51 -14.67
C SER A 19 -5.30 9.68 -14.15
N GLN A 20 -5.97 10.42 -15.04
CA GLN A 20 -6.88 11.51 -14.68
C GLN A 20 -8.27 11.03 -14.24
N ARG A 21 -8.68 9.81 -14.61
CA ARG A 21 -10.04 9.28 -14.33
C ARG A 21 -10.15 8.57 -12.99
N HIS A 22 -9.06 7.96 -12.52
CA HIS A 22 -9.09 7.18 -11.29
C HIS A 22 -8.95 8.07 -10.06
N ARG A 23 -9.81 7.80 -9.06
CA ARG A 23 -9.99 8.59 -7.85
C ARG A 23 -9.77 7.70 -6.63
N VAL A 24 -8.76 8.03 -5.82
CA VAL A 24 -8.37 7.30 -4.60
C VAL A 24 -8.96 8.00 -3.39
N GLN A 25 -9.39 7.27 -2.36
CA GLN A 25 -9.88 7.89 -1.12
C GLN A 25 -8.77 8.72 -0.46
N SER A 26 -9.11 9.92 0.02
CA SER A 26 -8.15 10.82 0.69
C SER A 26 -7.51 10.20 1.93
N ARG A 27 -8.13 9.17 2.53
CA ARG A 27 -7.55 8.36 3.60
C ARG A 27 -6.20 7.73 3.22
N VAL A 28 -5.97 7.42 1.94
CA VAL A 28 -4.68 6.88 1.46
C VAL A 28 -3.58 7.92 1.60
N ALA A 29 -3.81 9.14 1.10
CA ALA A 29 -2.85 10.23 1.27
C ALA A 29 -2.63 10.58 2.74
N LEU A 30 -3.70 10.59 3.54
CA LEU A 30 -3.61 10.83 4.97
C LEU A 30 -2.72 9.79 5.67
N ALA A 31 -2.95 8.50 5.42
CA ALA A 31 -2.18 7.42 6.04
C ALA A 31 -0.69 7.53 5.70
N ILE A 32 -0.33 7.84 4.44
CA ILE A 32 1.06 8.06 4.03
C ILE A 32 1.72 9.18 4.85
N LEU A 33 1.06 10.34 4.93
CA LEU A 33 1.63 11.50 5.60
C LEU A 33 1.68 11.35 7.12
N GLU A 34 0.67 10.70 7.73
CA GLU A 34 0.67 10.41 9.16
C GLU A 34 1.77 9.41 9.52
N THR A 35 1.95 8.33 8.75
CA THR A 35 3.04 7.37 8.97
C THR A 35 4.41 8.03 8.84
N LEU A 36 4.63 8.84 7.79
CA LEU A 36 5.88 9.60 7.61
C LEU A 36 6.16 10.53 8.80
N ARG A 37 5.14 11.24 9.30
CA ARG A 37 5.28 12.10 10.48
C ARG A 37 5.63 11.31 11.73
N THR A 38 4.99 10.17 11.95
CA THR A 38 5.26 9.31 13.12
C THR A 38 6.69 8.77 13.10
N GLN A 39 7.17 8.30 11.96
CA GLN A 39 8.55 7.79 11.82
C GLN A 39 9.61 8.89 11.88
N ASP A 40 9.24 10.12 11.50
CA ASP A 40 10.08 11.31 11.65
C ASP A 40 9.99 11.94 13.06
N LEU A 41 9.27 11.37 14.03
CA LEU A 41 9.25 11.87 15.41
C LEU A 41 10.36 11.18 16.23
N PRO A 42 11.18 11.89 17.03
CA PRO A 42 12.08 11.24 17.99
C PRO A 42 11.26 10.46 19.03
N GLU A 43 11.74 9.30 19.46
CA GLU A 43 11.07 8.47 20.49
C GLU A 43 11.07 9.14 21.88
N GLU A 44 12.07 9.98 22.16
CA GLU A 44 12.18 10.78 23.38
C GLU A 44 12.27 12.26 23.01
N ILE A 45 11.30 13.06 23.46
CA ILE A 45 11.35 14.52 23.42
C ILE A 45 11.60 14.95 24.86
N LEU A 46 12.82 15.42 25.16
CA LEU A 46 13.07 16.09 26.43
C LEU A 46 12.27 17.40 26.45
N ASP A 47 11.60 17.71 27.56
CA ASP A 47 10.59 18.79 27.67
C ASP A 47 11.12 20.20 27.31
N ASP A 48 12.44 20.38 27.20
CA ASP A 48 13.10 21.67 26.95
C ASP A 48 13.78 21.77 25.56
N GLU A 49 13.61 20.77 24.69
CA GLU A 49 14.24 20.79 23.36
C GLU A 49 13.29 21.27 22.26
N ASN A 50 13.63 22.39 21.62
CA ASN A 50 12.95 22.85 20.40
C ASN A 50 13.42 22.02 19.19
N VAL A 51 12.78 20.86 19.00
CA VAL A 51 13.09 19.87 17.94
C VAL A 51 13.18 20.48 16.53
N THR A 52 12.49 21.61 16.30
CA THR A 52 12.51 22.37 15.05
C THR A 52 13.86 23.05 14.75
N LEU A 53 14.67 23.31 15.79
CA LEU A 53 15.97 23.98 15.68
C LEU A 53 17.16 23.00 15.65
N THR A 54 17.05 21.83 16.32
CA THR A 54 18.16 20.86 16.42
C THR A 54 18.19 19.80 15.32
N LEU A 55 17.11 19.60 14.54
CA LEU A 55 17.05 18.56 13.50
C LEU A 55 16.61 19.10 12.12
N PRO A 56 17.49 19.79 11.36
CA PRO A 56 17.11 20.61 10.21
C PRO A 56 16.61 19.89 8.95
N ARG A 57 16.26 18.59 8.97
CA ARG A 57 15.97 17.81 7.73
C ARG A 57 14.90 16.71 7.86
N ARG A 58 13.92 16.87 8.75
CA ARG A 58 12.80 15.91 8.86
C ARG A 58 11.59 16.40 8.06
N LEU A 59 11.34 15.76 6.91
CA LEU A 59 10.28 16.13 5.97
C LEU A 59 8.90 16.15 6.66
N GLY A 60 8.64 15.23 7.60
CA GLY A 60 7.41 15.13 8.38
C GLY A 60 7.10 16.31 9.32
N LEU A 61 8.03 17.23 9.53
CA LEU A 61 7.89 18.40 10.42
C LEU A 61 7.79 19.74 9.67
N SER A 62 7.66 19.72 8.34
CA SER A 62 7.42 20.94 7.55
C SER A 62 5.99 21.46 7.74
N ASP A 63 5.83 22.79 7.85
CA ASP A 63 4.52 23.48 7.84
C ASP A 63 3.65 23.05 6.64
N VAL A 64 4.28 22.72 5.52
CA VAL A 64 3.61 22.22 4.31
C VAL A 64 3.00 20.84 4.58
N ILE A 65 3.75 19.92 5.18
CA ILE A 65 3.25 18.58 5.50
C ILE A 65 2.13 18.65 6.55
N GLU A 66 2.27 19.50 7.56
CA GLU A 66 1.20 19.70 8.56
C GLU A 66 -0.09 20.25 7.91
N ALA A 67 0.03 21.23 7.02
CA ALA A 67 -1.11 21.75 6.26
C ALA A 67 -1.75 20.66 5.37
N GLN A 68 -0.94 19.81 4.72
CA GLN A 68 -1.42 18.69 3.91
C GLN A 68 -2.13 17.63 4.76
N ILE A 69 -1.59 17.27 5.93
CA ILE A 69 -2.22 16.35 6.88
C ILE A 69 -3.58 16.89 7.31
N ARG A 70 -3.67 18.16 7.71
CA ARG A 70 -4.95 18.80 8.08
C ARG A 70 -5.97 18.76 6.96
N ARG A 71 -5.56 19.09 5.72
CA ARG A 71 -6.42 19.02 4.54
C ARG A 71 -6.93 17.60 4.28
N TYR A 72 -6.04 16.63 4.19
CA TYR A 72 -6.42 15.24 3.90
C TYR A 72 -7.22 14.61 5.04
N ARG A 73 -7.02 15.04 6.29
CA ARG A 73 -7.86 14.62 7.42
C ARG A 73 -9.30 15.12 7.29
N ALA A 74 -9.49 16.39 6.93
CA ALA A 74 -10.83 16.93 6.66
C ALA A 74 -11.50 16.20 5.49
N ASP A 75 -10.76 15.95 4.41
CA ASP A 75 -11.26 15.23 3.24
C ASP A 75 -11.59 13.76 3.55
N ALA A 76 -10.76 13.08 4.33
CA ALA A 76 -10.97 11.69 4.74
C ALA A 76 -12.22 11.53 5.62
N ARG A 77 -12.48 12.47 6.53
CA ARG A 77 -13.72 12.51 7.33
C ARG A 77 -14.97 12.57 6.44
N LEU A 78 -14.88 13.32 5.34
CA LEU A 78 -15.95 13.43 4.33
C LEU A 78 -15.89 12.33 3.26
N ARG A 79 -15.01 11.33 3.39
CA ARG A 79 -14.78 10.25 2.41
C ARG A 79 -14.54 10.76 0.99
N ARG A 80 -13.93 11.95 0.87
CA ARG A 80 -13.58 12.53 -0.43
C ARG A 80 -12.53 11.68 -1.13
N ARG A 81 -12.44 11.89 -2.44
CA ARG A 81 -11.46 11.21 -3.28
C ARG A 81 -10.57 12.21 -3.98
N ILE A 82 -9.31 11.87 -4.08
CA ILE A 82 -8.25 12.63 -4.73
C ILE A 82 -7.87 11.98 -6.06
N PRO A 83 -7.31 12.75 -7.01
CA PRO A 83 -6.70 12.20 -8.21
C PRO A 83 -5.63 11.15 -7.90
N GLU A 84 -5.57 10.08 -8.67
CA GLU A 84 -4.51 9.07 -8.55
C GLU A 84 -3.10 9.66 -8.63
N ARG A 85 -2.88 10.66 -9.50
CA ARG A 85 -1.58 11.32 -9.65
C ARG A 85 -1.03 11.85 -8.31
N GLU A 86 -1.90 12.35 -7.43
CA GLU A 86 -1.47 12.84 -6.11
C GLU A 86 -0.92 11.70 -5.25
N VAL A 87 -1.51 10.50 -5.35
CA VAL A 87 -1.02 9.32 -4.62
C VAL A 87 0.31 8.84 -5.21
N VAL A 88 0.45 8.86 -6.54
CA VAL A 88 1.71 8.53 -7.21
C VAL A 88 2.83 9.50 -6.77
N ASP A 89 2.52 10.79 -6.66
CA ASP A 89 3.50 11.79 -6.21
C ASP A 89 3.88 11.59 -4.74
N LEU A 90 2.94 11.17 -3.89
CA LEU A 90 3.23 10.77 -2.50
C LEU A 90 4.07 9.49 -2.43
N PHE A 91 3.84 8.50 -3.29
CA PHE A 91 4.68 7.30 -3.34
C PHE A 91 6.12 7.67 -3.70
N ARG A 92 6.31 8.52 -4.72
CA ARG A 92 7.64 9.02 -5.10
C ARG A 92 8.34 9.82 -4.01
N LEU A 93 7.58 10.44 -3.11
CA LEU A 93 8.14 11.09 -1.92
C LEU A 93 8.68 10.04 -0.94
N VAL A 94 7.91 8.98 -0.66
CA VAL A 94 8.30 7.90 0.26
C VAL A 94 9.54 7.17 -0.25
N VAL A 95 9.57 6.79 -1.53
CA VAL A 95 10.68 6.01 -2.16
C VAL A 95 12.04 6.70 -2.07
N ARG A 96 12.09 8.01 -1.83
CA ARG A 96 13.35 8.74 -1.63
C ARG A 96 14.02 8.44 -0.29
N ARG A 97 13.32 7.75 0.62
CA ARG A 97 13.82 7.39 1.94
C ARG A 97 14.52 6.03 1.90
N PRO A 98 15.52 5.80 2.76
CA PRO A 98 16.17 4.49 2.88
C PRO A 98 15.29 3.43 3.55
N ASP A 99 14.31 3.84 4.38
CA ASP A 99 13.37 2.99 5.11
C ASP A 99 11.99 2.87 4.40
N SER A 100 11.98 3.08 3.08
CA SER A 100 10.75 3.23 2.30
C SER A 100 9.83 2.00 2.36
N GLU A 101 10.40 0.79 2.35
CA GLU A 101 9.66 -0.46 2.50
C GLU A 101 8.88 -0.53 3.83
N ASP A 102 9.54 -0.19 4.94
CA ASP A 102 8.93 -0.17 6.29
C ASP A 102 7.84 0.89 6.40
N VAL A 103 8.07 2.09 5.82
CA VAL A 103 7.04 3.15 5.72
C VAL A 103 5.81 2.61 5.01
N PHE A 104 5.98 2.00 3.83
CA PHE A 104 4.85 1.46 3.07
C PHE A 104 4.13 0.34 3.82
N LEU A 105 4.87 -0.55 4.47
CA LEU A 105 4.30 -1.61 5.31
C LEU A 105 3.34 -1.01 6.35
N GLU A 106 3.79 -0.01 7.10
CA GLU A 106 2.97 0.62 8.15
C GLU A 106 1.80 1.44 7.60
N VAL A 107 1.96 2.09 6.44
CA VAL A 107 0.83 2.71 5.73
C VAL A 107 -0.24 1.66 5.42
N GLY A 108 0.18 0.49 4.92
CA GLY A 108 -0.70 -0.64 4.67
C GLY A 108 -1.47 -1.06 5.92
N ARG A 109 -0.76 -1.20 7.03
CA ARG A 109 -1.34 -1.59 8.33
C ARG A 109 -2.34 -0.56 8.84
N ALA A 110 -2.01 0.73 8.76
CA ALA A 110 -2.89 1.85 9.17
C ALA A 110 -4.14 1.99 8.28
N LEU A 111 -4.05 1.59 7.01
CA LEU A 111 -5.18 1.67 6.08
C LEU A 111 -6.29 0.68 6.40
N TYR A 112 -5.96 -0.46 7.00
CA TYR A 112 -6.96 -1.43 7.42
C TYR A 112 -7.65 -0.99 8.72
N SER A 113 -8.96 -0.74 8.64
CA SER A 113 -9.79 -0.55 9.83
C SER A 113 -10.50 -1.87 10.14
N PRO A 114 -10.19 -2.51 11.28
CA PRO A 114 -10.91 -3.71 11.66
C PRO A 114 -12.38 -3.38 11.91
N ALA A 115 -13.27 -4.28 11.50
CA ALA A 115 -14.62 -4.25 12.02
C ALA A 115 -14.59 -4.87 13.43
N SER A 116 -15.64 -4.66 14.23
CA SER A 116 -15.73 -5.34 15.53
C SER A 116 -15.43 -6.83 15.35
N ALA A 117 -14.40 -7.31 16.03
CA ALA A 117 -13.81 -8.63 15.90
C ALA A 117 -14.69 -9.70 16.58
N GLY A 118 -16.01 -9.65 16.33
CA GLY A 118 -16.99 -10.60 16.84
C GLY A 118 -16.73 -12.02 16.33
N LEU A 119 -17.78 -12.85 16.28
CA LEU A 119 -17.76 -14.31 16.01
C LEU A 119 -16.92 -14.85 14.83
N ARG A 120 -16.25 -14.01 14.03
CA ARG A 120 -15.32 -14.36 12.94
C ARG A 120 -14.21 -15.31 13.37
N ARG A 121 -13.73 -15.21 14.62
CA ARG A 121 -12.71 -16.12 15.17
C ARG A 121 -13.23 -17.55 15.40
N LEU A 122 -14.55 -17.74 15.44
CA LEU A 122 -15.17 -19.07 15.55
C LEU A 122 -15.38 -19.74 14.20
N LEU A 123 -15.09 -19.05 13.09
CA LEU A 123 -15.28 -19.61 11.76
C LEU A 123 -14.22 -20.68 11.47
N PRO A 124 -14.59 -21.75 10.74
CA PRO A 124 -13.62 -22.71 10.24
C PRO A 124 -12.52 -22.02 9.43
N ARG A 125 -11.27 -22.49 9.61
CA ARG A 125 -10.07 -21.86 9.03
C ARG A 125 -10.18 -21.50 7.55
N LYS A 126 -10.65 -22.45 6.73
CA LYS A 126 -10.83 -22.27 5.28
C LYS A 126 -11.83 -21.15 4.96
N VAL A 127 -12.90 -21.04 5.75
CA VAL A 127 -13.92 -20.01 5.60
C VAL A 127 -13.35 -18.65 6.01
N ALA A 128 -12.65 -18.59 7.15
CA ALA A 128 -12.00 -17.37 7.62
C ALA A 128 -11.02 -16.81 6.58
N LEU A 129 -10.15 -17.65 6.00
CA LEU A 129 -9.21 -17.24 4.95
C LEU A 129 -9.90 -16.80 3.66
N SER A 130 -10.99 -17.47 3.26
CA SER A 130 -11.76 -17.05 2.08
C SER A 130 -12.43 -15.68 2.30
N LEU A 131 -12.97 -15.44 3.49
CA LEU A 131 -13.55 -14.15 3.86
C LEU A 131 -12.49 -13.05 3.98
N ALA A 132 -11.33 -13.36 4.56
CA ALA A 132 -10.18 -12.46 4.61
C ALA A 132 -9.80 -12.02 3.19
N ARG A 133 -9.64 -12.97 2.25
CA ARG A 133 -9.34 -12.67 0.84
C ARG A 133 -10.39 -11.77 0.19
N ALA A 134 -11.68 -12.08 0.39
CA ALA A 134 -12.78 -11.28 -0.14
C ALA A 134 -12.83 -9.87 0.47
N ARG A 135 -12.55 -9.75 1.77
CA ARG A 135 -12.45 -8.48 2.51
C ARG A 135 -11.31 -7.64 1.94
N SER A 136 -10.13 -8.22 1.76
CA SER A 136 -8.96 -7.54 1.20
C SER A 136 -9.24 -6.94 -0.18
N GLN A 137 -9.78 -7.75 -1.09
CA GLN A 137 -10.13 -7.29 -2.44
C GLN A 137 -11.14 -6.14 -2.41
N ARG A 138 -12.16 -6.24 -1.55
CA ARG A 138 -13.22 -5.24 -1.44
C ARG A 138 -12.68 -3.91 -0.89
N GLU A 139 -11.92 -3.95 0.20
CA GLU A 139 -11.44 -2.74 0.86
C GLU A 139 -10.33 -2.05 0.06
N LEU A 140 -9.37 -2.79 -0.50
CA LEU A 140 -8.37 -2.22 -1.41
C LEU A 140 -9.05 -1.60 -2.65
N ARG A 141 -10.08 -2.25 -3.20
CA ARG A 141 -10.86 -1.65 -4.30
C ARG A 141 -11.57 -0.36 -3.88
N ARG A 142 -12.13 -0.32 -2.67
CA ARG A 142 -12.81 0.87 -2.13
C ARG A 142 -11.82 2.03 -1.97
N LEU A 143 -10.65 1.76 -1.39
CA LEU A 143 -9.59 2.73 -1.16
C LEU A 143 -9.07 3.31 -2.48
N PHE A 144 -8.61 2.45 -3.39
CA PHE A 144 -7.95 2.88 -4.62
C PHE A 144 -8.90 3.20 -5.79
N GLY A 145 -10.20 2.96 -5.62
CA GLY A 145 -11.21 3.20 -6.66
C GLY A 145 -11.12 2.24 -7.85
N ARG A 146 -10.24 1.23 -7.78
CA ARG A 146 -10.03 0.20 -8.80
C ARG A 146 -9.50 -1.08 -8.16
N ARG A 147 -9.51 -2.18 -8.91
CA ARG A 147 -9.02 -3.46 -8.42
C ARG A 147 -7.48 -3.43 -8.36
N LEU A 148 -6.91 -3.35 -7.16
CA LEU A 148 -5.46 -3.42 -6.95
C LEU A 148 -4.97 -4.88 -6.93
N VAL A 149 -5.77 -5.77 -6.34
CA VAL A 149 -5.50 -7.21 -6.25
C VAL A 149 -6.70 -8.02 -6.72
N ARG A 150 -6.45 -9.23 -7.25
CA ARG A 150 -7.45 -10.22 -7.67
C ARG A 150 -7.18 -11.57 -7.01
N SER A 151 -8.15 -12.49 -7.08
CA SER A 151 -7.95 -13.84 -6.53
C SER A 151 -6.96 -14.61 -7.39
N GLY A 152 -5.93 -15.20 -6.78
CA GLY A 152 -4.96 -16.06 -7.48
C GLY A 152 -5.27 -17.56 -7.41
N GLY A 153 -6.28 -17.96 -6.63
CA GLY A 153 -6.68 -19.36 -6.52
C GLY A 153 -7.46 -19.69 -5.26
N LYS A 154 -7.36 -20.95 -4.82
CA LYS A 154 -7.90 -21.45 -3.55
C LYS A 154 -7.03 -20.97 -2.38
N GLY A 155 -7.62 -20.87 -1.19
CA GLY A 155 -6.94 -20.33 -0.02
C GLY A 155 -6.85 -18.80 -0.04
N PHE A 156 -5.87 -18.26 0.66
CA PHE A 156 -5.54 -16.83 0.64
C PHE A 156 -4.39 -16.61 -0.33
N ILE A 157 -4.72 -16.46 -1.61
CA ILE A 157 -3.79 -16.11 -2.68
C ILE A 157 -4.37 -14.91 -3.42
N LEU A 158 -3.57 -13.85 -3.52
CA LEU A 158 -3.92 -12.61 -4.20
C LEU A 158 -2.85 -12.27 -5.23
N ASP A 159 -3.28 -12.04 -6.46
CA ASP A 159 -2.41 -11.58 -7.55
C ASP A 159 -2.61 -10.10 -7.80
N HIS A 160 -1.57 -9.44 -8.26
CA HIS A 160 -1.61 -8.07 -8.75
C HIS A 160 -2.66 -7.91 -9.86
N ALA A 161 -3.35 -6.76 -9.85
CA ALA A 161 -4.33 -6.45 -10.87
C ALA A 161 -4.08 -5.11 -11.58
N HIS A 162 -3.16 -4.26 -11.11
CA HIS A 162 -2.92 -2.94 -11.72
C HIS A 162 -1.59 -2.28 -11.37
N ASP A 163 -0.90 -1.70 -12.35
CA ASP A 163 0.42 -1.04 -12.27
C ASP A 163 0.62 0.15 -11.29
N LEU A 164 -0.34 0.49 -10.41
CA LEU A 164 -0.26 1.70 -9.58
C LEU A 164 1.03 1.76 -8.76
N LEU A 165 1.34 0.66 -8.07
CA LEU A 165 2.47 0.57 -7.15
C LEU A 165 3.78 0.78 -7.93
N ILE A 166 3.92 0.11 -9.07
CA ILE A 166 5.11 0.16 -9.92
C ILE A 166 5.29 1.52 -10.61
N ARG A 167 4.19 2.23 -10.92
CA ARG A 167 4.27 3.59 -11.48
C ARG A 167 4.77 4.62 -10.46
N GLY A 168 4.43 4.44 -9.19
CA GLY A 168 4.92 5.29 -8.09
C GLY A 168 6.30 4.88 -7.61
N ASP A 169 6.61 3.59 -7.74
CA ASP A 169 7.82 2.98 -7.24
C ASP A 169 8.26 1.80 -8.14
N PRO A 170 9.18 2.04 -9.10
CA PRO A 170 9.75 0.98 -9.91
C PRO A 170 10.63 -0.02 -9.12
N GLY A 171 11.08 0.33 -7.91
CA GLY A 171 11.94 -0.49 -7.06
C GLY A 171 11.18 -1.60 -6.31
N GLY A 172 9.91 -1.35 -5.98
CA GLY A 172 8.97 -2.39 -5.52
C GLY A 172 8.60 -2.33 -4.04
N ASP A 173 9.25 -1.48 -3.25
CA ASP A 173 8.95 -1.17 -1.85
C ASP A 173 7.46 -0.85 -1.61
N ALA A 174 6.79 -0.17 -2.55
CA ALA A 174 5.35 0.13 -2.47
C ALA A 174 4.47 -1.12 -2.42
N CYS A 175 4.99 -2.30 -2.77
CA CYS A 175 4.29 -3.57 -2.56
C CYS A 175 4.10 -3.90 -1.08
N ALA A 176 4.97 -3.41 -0.19
CA ALA A 176 4.86 -3.59 1.25
C ALA A 176 3.55 -2.98 1.81
N LEU A 177 3.00 -1.94 1.17
CA LEU A 177 1.67 -1.40 1.51
C LEU A 177 0.59 -2.47 1.39
N VAL A 178 0.62 -3.27 0.33
CA VAL A 178 -0.33 -4.37 0.19
C VAL A 178 -0.03 -5.44 1.24
N THR A 179 1.23 -5.79 1.45
CA THR A 179 1.64 -6.76 2.49
C THR A 179 1.09 -6.40 3.87
N GLY A 180 1.40 -5.20 4.38
CA GLY A 180 0.97 -4.76 5.71
C GLY A 180 -0.55 -4.64 5.83
N PHE A 181 -1.24 -4.25 4.76
CA PHE A 181 -2.70 -4.27 4.72
C PHE A 181 -3.25 -5.70 4.87
N LEU A 182 -2.68 -6.66 4.14
CA LEU A 182 -3.11 -8.06 4.17
C LEU A 182 -2.79 -8.73 5.52
N GLU A 183 -1.66 -8.40 6.13
CA GLU A 183 -1.31 -8.87 7.48
C GLU A 183 -2.39 -8.48 8.49
N ARG A 184 -2.80 -7.21 8.52
CA ARG A 184 -3.86 -6.75 9.44
C ARG A 184 -5.21 -7.42 9.20
N VAL A 185 -5.52 -7.72 7.94
CA VAL A 185 -6.72 -8.51 7.62
C VAL A 185 -6.58 -9.93 8.17
N ILE A 186 -5.45 -10.59 7.94
CA ILE A 186 -5.20 -11.95 8.43
C ILE A 186 -5.21 -12.00 9.96
N GLU A 187 -4.59 -11.04 10.64
CA GLU A 187 -4.61 -10.94 12.10
C GLU A 187 -6.04 -10.89 12.65
N GLU A 188 -6.96 -10.19 11.97
CA GLU A 188 -8.38 -10.14 12.37
C GLU A 188 -9.12 -11.47 12.16
N TYR A 189 -8.92 -12.12 11.01
CA TYR A 189 -9.71 -13.29 10.59
C TYR A 189 -9.13 -14.63 11.03
N ALA A 190 -7.81 -14.73 11.03
CA ALA A 190 -7.04 -15.95 11.25
C ALA A 190 -6.22 -15.91 12.56
N GLY A 191 -6.09 -14.76 13.21
CA GLY A 191 -5.30 -14.62 14.43
C GLY A 191 -3.80 -14.84 14.22
N ALA A 192 -3.06 -14.99 15.32
CA ALA A 192 -1.62 -15.28 15.28
C ALA A 192 -1.40 -16.75 14.87
N GLY A 193 -0.74 -16.98 13.75
CA GLY A 193 -0.48 -18.36 13.28
C GLY A 193 0.11 -18.48 11.88
N GLY A 194 0.68 -17.42 11.33
CA GLY A 194 1.28 -17.42 10.00
C GLY A 194 1.69 -16.02 9.55
N ALA A 195 2.25 -15.93 8.36
CA ALA A 195 2.72 -14.70 7.75
C ALA A 195 2.13 -14.51 6.36
N VAL A 196 2.00 -13.26 5.93
CA VAL A 196 1.73 -12.94 4.53
C VAL A 196 3.06 -12.84 3.81
N LEU A 197 3.27 -13.69 2.82
CA LEU A 197 4.45 -13.65 1.97
C LEU A 197 4.15 -12.91 0.66
N HIS A 198 5.19 -12.30 0.09
CA HIS A 198 5.18 -11.68 -1.23
C HIS A 198 6.20 -12.39 -2.16
N PRO A 199 5.97 -13.67 -2.52
CA PRO A 199 6.95 -14.50 -3.23
C PRO A 199 7.29 -14.01 -4.64
N ARG A 200 6.36 -13.36 -5.35
CA ARG A 200 6.59 -12.82 -6.70
C ARG A 200 6.34 -11.32 -6.70
N CYS A 201 7.19 -10.56 -7.40
CA CYS A 201 7.09 -9.11 -7.53
C CYS A 201 7.45 -8.66 -8.94
N LEU A 202 6.60 -7.81 -9.54
CA LEU A 202 6.85 -7.24 -10.87
C LEU A 202 8.16 -6.43 -10.91
N ALA A 203 8.52 -5.72 -9.84
CA ALA A 203 9.76 -4.96 -9.75
C ALA A 203 11.02 -5.85 -9.74
N ARG A 204 10.89 -7.12 -9.30
CA ARG A 204 11.98 -8.11 -9.32
C ARG A 204 12.08 -8.88 -10.65
N GLY A 205 11.24 -8.53 -11.64
CA GLY A 205 11.22 -9.17 -12.95
C GLY A 205 10.24 -10.34 -13.08
N ASP A 206 9.42 -10.63 -12.06
CA ASP A 206 8.34 -11.61 -12.19
C ASP A 206 7.20 -11.08 -13.09
N GLU A 207 6.37 -11.98 -13.64
CA GLU A 207 5.21 -11.59 -14.49
C GLU A 207 4.13 -10.76 -13.74
N GLY A 208 4.18 -10.73 -12.41
CA GLY A 208 3.29 -9.94 -11.58
C GLY A 208 3.49 -10.21 -10.09
N CYS A 209 2.97 -9.31 -9.26
CA CYS A 209 3.04 -9.49 -7.81
C CYS A 209 2.06 -10.58 -7.34
N ARG A 210 2.48 -11.41 -6.38
CA ARG A 210 1.63 -12.41 -5.72
C ARG A 210 1.84 -12.36 -4.22
N TRP A 211 0.74 -12.34 -3.48
CA TRP A 211 0.70 -12.49 -2.03
C TRP A 211 -0.01 -13.78 -1.65
N GLU A 212 0.55 -14.47 -0.68
CA GLU A 212 -0.04 -15.69 -0.12
C GLU A 212 0.14 -15.75 1.38
N PHE A 213 -0.82 -16.38 2.06
CA PHE A 213 -0.70 -16.64 3.48
C PHE A 213 -0.04 -17.99 3.71
N GLN A 214 1.08 -18.00 4.43
CA GLN A 214 1.74 -19.21 4.88
C GLN A 214 1.46 -19.43 6.37
N GLU A 215 0.86 -20.56 6.71
CA GLU A 215 0.68 -20.96 8.10
C GLU A 215 2.04 -21.30 8.72
N ALA A 216 2.23 -20.88 9.97
CA ALA A 216 3.37 -21.33 10.75
C ALA A 216 3.23 -22.85 10.95
N VAL A 217 4.23 -23.60 10.49
CA VAL A 217 4.27 -25.05 10.74
C VAL A 217 4.53 -25.25 12.22
N VAL A 218 3.48 -25.51 12.99
CA VAL A 218 3.64 -25.98 14.37
C VAL A 218 4.20 -27.40 14.27
N LYS A 219 5.50 -27.56 14.53
CA LYS A 219 6.07 -28.88 14.79
C LYS A 219 5.45 -29.39 16.08
N THR A 220 4.43 -30.23 15.99
CA THR A 220 3.99 -31.05 17.11
C THR A 220 5.14 -31.99 17.44
N ALA A 221 5.83 -31.74 18.54
CA ALA A 221 6.71 -32.72 19.15
C ALA A 221 5.83 -33.91 19.53
N SER A 222 5.97 -35.02 18.80
CA SER A 222 5.41 -36.31 19.19
C SER A 222 6.11 -36.76 20.47
N ALA A 223 5.34 -36.92 21.53
CA ALA A 223 5.69 -37.71 22.71
C ALA A 223 5.07 -39.11 22.57
#